data_AF-A0ABC9SQF6-F1
#
_entry.id   AF-A0ABC9SQF6-F1
#
_cell.length_a   1.000
_cell.length_b   1.000
_cell.length_c   1.000
_cell.angle_alpha   90.00
_cell.angle_beta   90.00
_cell.angle_gamma   90.00
#
_symmetry.space_group_name_H-M   'P 1'
#
loop_
_entity.id
_entity.type
_entity.pdbx_description
1 polymer ?
#
loop_
_entity_poly.entity_id
_entity_poly.type
_entity_poly.pdbx_seq_one_letter_code
_entity_poly.pdbx_strand_id
1 'polypeptide(L)'
;MFFFFITSKRTFKHISLIVILSLFTAWLLFLKTYSHESAFSTATGPKVIYKGDTAKKQVAFTFDISWGDKKAIPILDTLKEREIKNATFFLSAAWAERHPDIVERIMKDGHEIGSMGYNYTSYTSLETNEIRRDLLRAQDVFTKLGVKQVKLLRPPSGEFNKATLKIAESLGYTVVHWSNNSNDWKNPGVNHIVSTVSNNLKGGDIVLLHASDSALQTNRALPLLLQKLKSDGYEQISVSQLISNTSTKSEDVK
;
A
#
# COMPACT_ATOMS: atom_id res chain seq x y z
N MET A 1 -54.23 -35.51 25.72
CA MET A 1 -53.66 -36.83 25.39
C MET A 1 -52.15 -36.75 25.62
N PHE A 2 -51.67 -37.24 26.76
CA PHE A 2 -50.25 -37.18 27.14
C PHE A 2 -49.49 -38.33 26.45
N PHE A 3 -48.57 -38.01 25.54
CA PHE A 3 -47.68 -39.01 24.94
C PHE A 3 -46.54 -39.33 25.90
N PHE A 4 -46.59 -40.49 26.55
CA PHE A 4 -45.46 -41.03 27.31
C PHE A 4 -44.49 -41.75 26.35
N PHE A 5 -43.31 -41.17 26.14
CA PHE A 5 -42.22 -41.85 25.44
C PHE A 5 -41.47 -42.77 26.42
N ILE A 6 -41.75 -44.07 26.35
CA ILE A 6 -40.96 -45.09 27.05
C ILE A 6 -39.72 -45.37 26.19
N THR A 7 -38.60 -44.73 26.50
CA THR A 7 -37.32 -45.03 25.83
C THR A 7 -36.57 -46.11 26.59
N SER A 8 -36.18 -47.17 25.89
CA SER A 8 -35.34 -48.23 26.43
C SER A 8 -33.94 -47.68 26.74
N LYS A 9 -33.30 -48.12 27.83
CA LYS A 9 -31.90 -47.76 28.17
C LYS A 9 -30.94 -47.97 26.99
N ARG A 10 -31.25 -48.90 26.08
CA ARG A 10 -30.45 -49.20 24.89
C ARG A 10 -30.62 -48.16 23.79
N THR A 11 -31.85 -47.71 23.52
CA THR A 11 -32.12 -46.63 22.56
C THR A 11 -31.59 -45.28 23.06
N PHE A 12 -31.65 -45.03 24.37
CA PHE A 12 -31.05 -43.82 24.98
C PHE A 12 -29.53 -43.78 24.80
N LYS A 13 -28.84 -44.92 24.95
CA LYS A 13 -27.39 -45.03 24.70
C LYS A 13 -27.04 -44.71 23.24
N HIS A 14 -27.80 -45.23 22.27
CA HIS A 14 -27.53 -44.98 20.85
C HIS A 14 -27.78 -43.51 20.46
N ILE A 15 -28.87 -42.91 20.95
CA ILE A 15 -29.17 -41.49 20.71
C ILE A 15 -28.09 -40.61 21.35
N SER A 16 -27.67 -40.91 22.58
CA SER A 16 -26.59 -40.18 23.26
C SER A 16 -25.28 -40.26 22.48
N LEU A 17 -24.93 -41.44 21.94
CA LEU A 17 -23.72 -41.62 21.14
C LEU A 17 -23.75 -40.77 19.84
N ILE A 18 -24.89 -40.74 19.14
CA ILE A 18 -25.05 -39.96 17.91
C ILE A 18 -24.94 -38.46 18.19
N VAL A 19 -25.57 -37.98 19.28
CA VAL A 19 -25.48 -36.57 19.67
C VAL A 19 -24.03 -36.19 20.02
N ILE A 20 -23.33 -37.02 20.79
CA ILE A 20 -21.92 -36.79 21.12
C ILE A 20 -21.07 -36.76 19.85
N LEU A 21 -21.28 -37.68 18.91
CA LEU A 21 -20.53 -37.72 17.66
C LEU A 21 -20.81 -36.48 16.79
N SER A 22 -22.06 -36.02 16.72
CA SER A 22 -22.44 -34.80 15.99
C SER A 22 -21.86 -33.53 16.62
N LEU A 23 -21.79 -33.45 17.95
CA LEU A 23 -21.16 -32.34 18.64
C LEU A 23 -19.64 -32.37 18.47
N PHE A 24 -19.04 -33.55 18.45
CA PHE A 24 -17.62 -33.72 18.18
C PHE A 24 -17.25 -33.33 16.74
N THR A 25 -18.05 -33.72 15.74
CA THR A 25 -17.83 -33.30 14.36
C THR A 25 -18.07 -31.80 14.16
N ALA A 26 -19.11 -31.24 14.78
CA ALA A 26 -19.34 -29.80 14.79
C ALA A 26 -18.19 -29.04 15.46
N TRP A 27 -17.64 -29.57 16.56
CA TRP A 27 -16.47 -29.00 17.23
C TRP A 27 -15.21 -29.09 16.35
N LEU A 28 -14.97 -30.20 15.63
CA LEU A 28 -13.87 -30.29 14.68
C LEU A 28 -14.02 -29.31 13.51
N LEU A 29 -15.23 -29.11 12.98
CA LEU A 29 -15.51 -28.10 11.95
C LEU A 29 -15.36 -26.68 12.48
N PHE A 30 -15.79 -26.43 13.72
CA PHE A 30 -15.60 -25.15 14.40
C PHE A 30 -14.12 -24.87 14.65
N LEU A 31 -13.34 -25.85 15.10
CA LEU A 31 -11.89 -25.76 15.22
C LEU A 31 -11.22 -25.47 13.88
N LYS A 32 -11.67 -26.12 12.79
CA LYS A 32 -11.18 -25.84 11.42
C LYS A 32 -11.52 -24.42 10.93
N THR A 33 -12.64 -23.86 11.39
CA THR A 33 -13.11 -22.51 11.03
C THR A 33 -12.44 -21.43 11.89
N TYR A 34 -12.12 -21.74 13.15
CA TYR A 34 -11.36 -20.89 14.06
C TYR A 34 -9.84 -21.00 13.89
N SER A 35 -9.34 -22.10 13.33
CA SER A 35 -7.99 -22.20 12.81
C SER A 35 -7.90 -21.54 11.42
N HIS A 36 -8.39 -20.31 11.31
CA HIS A 36 -7.73 -19.40 10.39
C HIS A 36 -6.32 -19.29 10.91
N GLU A 37 -5.39 -19.90 10.18
CA GLU A 37 -3.96 -19.75 10.34
C GLU A 37 -3.63 -18.27 10.63
N SER A 38 -3.45 -17.94 11.91
CA SER A 38 -2.52 -16.92 12.32
C SER A 38 -1.14 -17.46 12.01
N ALA A 39 -0.83 -17.56 10.71
CA ALA A 39 0.50 -17.88 10.25
C ALA A 39 1.39 -16.72 10.70
N PHE A 40 2.03 -16.94 11.85
CA PHE A 40 3.14 -16.15 12.35
C PHE A 40 4.08 -15.87 11.18
N SER A 41 4.30 -14.59 10.90
CA SER A 41 5.26 -14.17 9.91
C SER A 41 6.64 -14.50 10.47
N THR A 42 7.27 -15.53 9.94
CA THR A 42 8.69 -15.76 10.17
C THR A 42 9.48 -14.62 9.54
N ALA A 43 10.73 -14.40 9.99
CA ALA A 43 11.66 -13.41 9.44
C ALA A 43 11.90 -13.49 7.91
N THR A 44 11.37 -14.53 7.26
CA THR A 44 11.48 -14.89 5.83
C THR A 44 10.17 -14.74 5.05
N GLY A 45 9.08 -14.24 5.66
CA GLY A 45 7.81 -13.98 4.96
C GLY A 45 7.88 -12.77 4.01
N PRO A 46 6.89 -12.63 3.10
CA PRO A 46 6.79 -11.47 2.20
C PRO A 46 6.74 -10.17 3.01
N LYS A 47 7.54 -9.17 2.63
CA LYS A 47 7.73 -7.95 3.41
C LYS A 47 7.10 -6.73 2.74
N VAL A 48 6.68 -5.78 3.59
CA VAL A 48 6.19 -4.46 3.19
C VAL A 48 7.06 -3.40 3.85
N ILE A 49 7.38 -2.35 3.10
CA ILE A 49 8.18 -1.23 3.59
C ILE A 49 7.25 -0.08 3.98
N TYR A 50 7.24 0.26 5.26
CA TYR A 50 6.47 1.41 5.79
C TYR A 50 7.33 2.66 5.95
N LYS A 51 8.62 2.49 6.25
CA LYS A 51 9.60 3.53 6.55
C LYS A 51 11.02 2.99 6.35
N GLY A 52 11.98 3.89 6.20
CA GLY A 52 13.41 3.60 6.18
C GLY A 52 14.06 3.68 7.55
N ASP A 53 15.37 3.97 7.55
CA ASP A 53 16.17 4.11 8.77
C ASP A 53 15.75 5.33 9.61
N THR A 54 15.23 5.06 10.80
CA THR A 54 14.74 6.11 11.71
C THR A 54 15.84 6.93 12.36
N ALA A 55 17.10 6.46 12.31
CA ALA A 55 18.25 7.19 12.84
C ALA A 55 18.76 8.26 11.87
N LYS A 56 18.41 8.17 10.58
CA LYS A 56 18.82 9.14 9.55
C LYS A 56 17.73 10.18 9.35
N LYS A 57 18.12 11.45 9.21
CA LYS A 57 17.20 12.54 8.83
C LYS A 57 16.90 12.54 7.33
N GLN A 58 16.42 11.42 6.81
CA GLN A 58 16.01 11.25 5.43
C GLN A 58 14.53 10.87 5.37
N VAL A 59 13.78 11.43 4.42
CA VAL A 59 12.35 11.16 4.23
C VAL A 59 12.03 11.05 2.75
N ALA A 60 11.00 10.27 2.40
CA ALA A 60 10.53 10.15 1.03
C ALA A 60 9.13 10.74 0.87
N PHE A 61 9.02 11.80 0.07
CA PHE A 61 7.74 12.29 -0.40
C PHE A 61 7.26 11.43 -1.57
N THR A 62 6.07 10.86 -1.42
CA THR A 62 5.46 9.99 -2.42
C THR A 62 4.11 10.53 -2.86
N PHE A 63 3.81 10.42 -4.15
CA PHE A 63 2.60 10.95 -4.75
C PHE A 63 1.83 9.86 -5.48
N ASP A 64 0.59 9.61 -5.08
CA ASP A 64 -0.29 8.65 -5.75
C ASP A 64 -1.11 9.35 -6.84
N ILE A 65 -1.10 8.79 -8.05
CA ILE A 65 -1.89 9.25 -9.20
C ILE A 65 -2.72 8.12 -9.80
N SER A 66 -4.04 8.18 -9.60
CA SER A 66 -4.99 7.22 -10.16
C SER A 66 -5.93 7.83 -11.21
N TRP A 67 -6.11 9.16 -11.21
CA TRP A 67 -6.96 9.86 -12.17
C TRP A 67 -6.66 11.37 -12.24
N GLY A 68 -7.18 12.03 -13.27
CA GLY A 68 -7.10 13.50 -13.45
C GLY A 68 -5.90 13.95 -14.28
N ASP A 69 -5.94 15.19 -14.75
CA ASP A 69 -4.94 15.78 -15.66
C ASP A 69 -4.51 17.21 -15.26
N LYS A 70 -5.05 17.76 -14.16
CA LYS A 70 -4.88 19.18 -13.81
C LYS A 70 -3.88 19.42 -12.70
N LYS A 71 -3.69 18.48 -11.77
CA LYS A 71 -2.91 18.71 -10.55
C LYS A 71 -1.47 18.24 -10.61
N ALA A 72 -1.18 17.21 -11.40
CA ALA A 72 0.17 16.66 -11.50
C ALA A 72 1.19 17.67 -12.03
N ILE A 73 0.89 18.38 -13.12
CA ILE A 73 1.82 19.35 -13.73
C ILE A 73 2.19 20.50 -12.77
N PRO A 74 1.25 21.20 -12.11
CA PRO A 74 1.61 22.22 -11.12
C PRO A 74 2.46 21.70 -9.95
N ILE A 75 2.23 20.45 -9.52
CA ILE A 75 3.03 19.79 -8.48
C ILE A 75 4.46 19.56 -8.98
N LEU A 76 4.63 19.08 -10.20
CA LEU A 76 5.95 18.89 -10.84
C LEU A 76 6.68 20.22 -11.00
N ASP A 77 5.99 21.29 -11.41
CA ASP A 77 6.56 22.62 -11.50
C ASP A 77 7.04 23.11 -10.12
N THR A 78 6.24 22.92 -9.08
CA THR A 78 6.63 23.27 -7.70
C THR A 78 7.82 22.46 -7.21
N LEU A 79 7.88 21.14 -7.49
CA LEU A 79 9.04 20.31 -7.13
C LEU A 79 10.30 20.84 -7.81
N LYS A 80 10.21 21.16 -9.11
CA LYS A 80 11.32 21.70 -9.89
C LYS A 80 11.78 23.08 -9.39
N GLU A 81 10.85 23.98 -9.08
CA GLU A 81 11.14 25.29 -8.47
C GLU A 81 11.83 25.18 -7.11
N ARG A 82 11.54 24.10 -6.37
CA ARG A 82 12.16 23.79 -5.07
C ARG A 82 13.37 22.88 -5.19
N GLU A 83 13.85 22.65 -6.41
CA GLU A 83 15.04 21.83 -6.74
C GLU A 83 14.94 20.37 -6.28
N ILE A 84 13.72 19.87 -6.06
CA ILE A 84 13.47 18.47 -5.73
C ILE A 84 13.39 17.69 -7.04
N LYS A 85 14.27 16.70 -7.19
CA LYS A 85 14.34 15.87 -8.41
C LYS A 85 14.05 14.39 -8.16
N ASN A 86 13.94 13.98 -6.90
CA ASN A 86 13.93 12.58 -6.47
C ASN A 86 12.70 12.24 -5.61
N ALA A 87 11.54 12.85 -5.89
CA ALA A 87 10.27 12.35 -5.38
C ALA A 87 9.89 11.02 -6.06
N THR A 88 9.02 10.24 -5.42
CA THR A 88 8.51 8.98 -6.00
C THR A 88 7.02 9.10 -6.32
N PHE A 89 6.64 8.82 -7.57
CA PHE A 89 5.26 8.83 -8.03
C PHE A 89 4.75 7.41 -8.23
N PHE A 90 3.71 7.03 -7.51
CA PHE A 90 3.02 5.76 -7.73
C PHE A 90 1.86 5.99 -8.69
N LEU A 91 1.88 5.29 -9.82
CA LEU A 91 0.96 5.55 -10.93
C LEU A 91 0.04 4.34 -11.15
N SER A 92 -1.25 4.60 -11.38
CA SER A 92 -2.10 3.62 -12.07
C SER A 92 -1.66 3.54 -13.53
N ALA A 93 -1.37 2.34 -14.02
CA ALA A 93 -0.94 2.18 -15.40
C ALA A 93 -2.07 2.52 -16.40
N ALA A 94 -3.34 2.27 -16.05
CA ALA A 94 -4.47 2.71 -16.88
C ALA A 94 -4.57 4.25 -16.99
N TRP A 95 -4.17 4.98 -15.95
CA TRP A 95 -4.04 6.44 -16.01
C TRP A 95 -2.84 6.85 -16.85
N ALA A 96 -1.69 6.21 -16.64
CA ALA A 96 -0.45 6.49 -17.35
C ALA A 96 -0.58 6.32 -18.86
N GLU A 97 -1.29 5.27 -19.32
CA GLU A 97 -1.57 5.01 -20.74
C GLU A 97 -2.34 6.16 -21.41
N ARG A 98 -3.18 6.88 -20.65
CA ARG A 98 -3.97 8.00 -21.16
C ARG A 98 -3.27 9.36 -21.05
N HIS A 99 -2.21 9.46 -20.24
CA HIS A 99 -1.47 10.71 -20.00
C HIS A 99 0.04 10.48 -20.16
N PRO A 100 0.49 9.96 -21.33
CA PRO A 100 1.90 9.64 -21.56
C PRO A 100 2.82 10.87 -21.45
N ASP A 101 2.30 12.06 -21.77
CA ASP A 101 2.98 13.34 -21.66
C ASP A 101 3.35 13.70 -20.21
N ILE A 102 2.43 13.44 -19.27
CA ILE A 102 2.69 13.67 -17.84
C ILE A 102 3.70 12.64 -17.32
N VAL A 103 3.61 11.39 -17.76
CA VAL A 103 4.57 10.33 -17.39
C VAL A 103 5.97 10.68 -17.90
N GLU A 104 6.09 11.14 -19.15
CA GLU A 104 7.34 11.63 -19.72
C GLU A 104 7.90 12.80 -18.89
N ARG A 105 7.04 13.74 -18.49
CA ARG A 105 7.45 14.86 -17.63
C ARG A 105 8.01 14.38 -16.29
N ILE A 106 7.37 13.42 -15.63
CA ILE A 106 7.84 12.84 -14.36
C ILE A 106 9.25 12.26 -14.53
N MET A 107 9.48 11.48 -15.60
CA MET A 107 10.80 10.90 -15.87
C MET A 107 11.84 11.96 -16.22
N LYS A 108 11.48 12.95 -17.04
CA LYS A 108 12.39 14.01 -17.49
C LYS A 108 12.88 14.89 -16.34
N ASP A 109 12.03 15.14 -15.36
CA ASP A 109 12.39 15.91 -14.17
C ASP A 109 13.21 15.08 -13.14
N GLY A 110 13.39 13.78 -13.39
CA GLY A 110 14.29 12.89 -12.64
C GLY A 110 13.62 12.05 -11.55
N HIS A 111 12.29 12.11 -11.47
CA HIS A 111 11.54 11.45 -10.40
C HIS A 111 11.45 9.94 -10.57
N GLU A 112 11.34 9.23 -9.46
CA GLU A 112 11.14 7.78 -9.45
C GLU A 112 9.67 7.45 -9.73
N ILE A 113 9.43 6.36 -10.47
CA ILE A 113 8.08 5.85 -10.73
C ILE A 113 7.90 4.47 -10.09
N GLY A 114 6.83 4.33 -9.33
CA GLY A 114 6.29 3.07 -8.80
C GLY A 114 4.94 2.73 -9.44
N SER A 115 4.55 1.46 -9.32
CA SER A 115 3.28 0.93 -9.84
C SER A 115 2.19 0.97 -8.76
N MET A 116 0.95 1.28 -9.15
CA MET A 116 -0.26 0.97 -8.38
C MET A 116 -1.11 -0.11 -9.05
N GLY A 117 -0.51 -0.93 -9.91
CA GLY A 117 -1.26 -1.83 -10.78
C GLY A 117 -1.83 -1.14 -12.01
N TYR A 118 -2.67 -1.87 -12.75
CA TYR A 118 -3.32 -1.35 -13.94
C TYR A 118 -4.67 -0.73 -13.56
N ASN A 119 -5.60 -1.53 -13.05
CA ASN A 119 -6.88 -1.06 -12.55
C ASN A 119 -6.77 -0.58 -11.10
N TYR A 120 -7.44 0.52 -10.77
CA TYR A 120 -7.50 1.02 -9.39
C TYR A 120 -8.58 0.27 -8.57
N THR A 121 -8.44 -1.07 -8.50
CA THR A 121 -9.33 -1.97 -7.76
C THR A 121 -8.55 -2.63 -6.63
N SER A 122 -9.18 -2.78 -5.45
CA SER A 122 -8.52 -3.41 -4.31
C SER A 122 -8.06 -4.82 -4.65
N TYR A 123 -6.81 -5.13 -4.34
CA TYR A 123 -6.26 -6.47 -4.54
C TYR A 123 -6.77 -7.49 -3.51
N THR A 124 -7.37 -7.03 -2.41
CA THR A 124 -7.92 -7.96 -1.41
C THR A 124 -9.24 -8.60 -1.87
N SER A 125 -9.93 -7.99 -2.84
CA SER A 125 -11.16 -8.51 -3.45
C SER A 125 -10.93 -9.32 -4.73
N LEU A 126 -9.68 -9.51 -5.16
CA LEU A 126 -9.35 -10.17 -6.42
C LEU A 126 -8.73 -11.54 -6.20
N GLU A 127 -8.94 -12.44 -7.17
CA GLU A 127 -8.26 -13.72 -7.22
C GLU A 127 -6.76 -13.56 -7.53
N THR A 128 -5.95 -14.53 -7.09
CA THR A 128 -4.48 -14.51 -7.27
C THR A 128 -4.08 -14.29 -8.74
N ASN A 129 -4.77 -14.92 -9.67
CA ASN A 129 -4.49 -14.79 -11.10
C ASN A 129 -4.90 -13.42 -11.66
N GLU A 130 -5.92 -12.78 -11.09
CA GLU A 130 -6.34 -11.43 -11.48
C GLU A 130 -5.30 -10.40 -11.06
N ILE A 131 -4.81 -10.47 -9.82
CA ILE A 131 -3.72 -9.61 -9.32
C ILE A 131 -2.47 -9.76 -10.21
N ARG A 132 -2.07 -10.99 -10.54
CA ARG A 132 -0.92 -11.24 -11.41
C ARG A 132 -1.12 -10.63 -12.80
N ARG A 133 -2.29 -10.81 -13.42
CA ARG A 133 -2.59 -10.23 -14.74
C ARG A 133 -2.58 -8.70 -14.70
N ASP A 134 -3.15 -8.11 -13.66
CA ASP A 134 -3.19 -6.65 -13.47
C ASP A 134 -1.77 -6.07 -13.39
N LEU A 135 -0.90 -6.67 -12.56
CA LEU A 135 0.50 -6.25 -12.41
C LEU A 135 1.34 -6.45 -13.68
N LEU A 136 1.15 -7.56 -14.40
CA LEU A 136 1.84 -7.81 -15.67
C LEU A 136 1.40 -6.83 -16.76
N ARG A 137 0.10 -6.50 -16.81
CA ARG A 137 -0.43 -5.48 -17.72
C ARG A 137 0.12 -4.10 -17.39
N ALA A 138 0.20 -3.75 -16.10
CA ALA A 138 0.81 -2.50 -15.67
C ALA A 138 2.28 -2.40 -16.11
N GLN A 139 3.05 -3.47 -15.93
CA GLN A 139 4.44 -3.53 -16.36
C GLN A 139 4.59 -3.36 -17.89
N ASP A 140 3.72 -3.97 -18.69
CA ASP A 140 3.72 -3.79 -20.15
C ASP A 140 3.48 -2.33 -20.55
N VAL A 141 2.48 -1.67 -19.96
CA VAL A 141 2.21 -0.25 -20.19
C VAL A 141 3.40 0.62 -19.81
N PHE A 142 3.94 0.45 -18.60
CA PHE A 142 5.11 1.22 -18.15
C PHE A 142 6.32 1.02 -19.06
N THR A 143 6.54 -0.21 -19.55
CA THR A 143 7.62 -0.51 -20.50
C THR A 143 7.42 0.23 -21.82
N LYS A 144 6.20 0.25 -22.37
CA LYS A 144 5.85 0.99 -23.58
C LYS A 144 6.01 2.50 -23.44
N LEU A 145 5.77 3.03 -22.24
CA LEU A 145 5.99 4.43 -21.89
C LEU A 145 7.46 4.76 -21.61
N GLY A 146 8.38 3.79 -21.71
CA GLY A 146 9.81 4.00 -21.46
C GLY A 146 10.22 4.02 -19.99
N VAL A 147 9.30 3.71 -19.06
CA VAL A 147 9.59 3.60 -17.63
C VAL A 147 10.34 2.30 -17.39
N LYS A 148 11.64 2.41 -17.15
CA LYS A 148 12.52 1.24 -17.01
C LYS A 148 12.31 0.56 -15.66
N GLN A 149 11.95 -0.73 -15.70
CA GLN A 149 11.99 -1.69 -14.60
C GLN A 149 11.39 -1.14 -13.29
N VAL A 150 10.06 -0.99 -13.27
CA VAL A 150 9.32 -0.57 -12.07
C VAL A 150 9.45 -1.65 -11.00
N LYS A 151 10.14 -1.35 -9.90
CA LYS A 151 10.39 -2.29 -8.80
C LYS A 151 9.54 -2.04 -7.56
N LEU A 152 8.89 -0.90 -7.49
CA LEU A 152 8.07 -0.52 -6.34
C LEU A 152 6.60 -0.71 -6.67
N LEU A 153 5.86 -1.32 -5.76
CA LEU A 153 4.41 -1.49 -5.85
C LEU A 153 3.75 -0.87 -4.61
N ARG A 154 2.78 0.01 -4.83
CA ARG A 154 1.83 0.45 -3.80
C ARG A 154 0.44 -0.08 -4.19
N PRO A 155 -0.08 -1.11 -3.51
CA PRO A 155 -1.39 -1.68 -3.83
C PRO A 155 -2.49 -0.60 -3.79
N PRO A 156 -3.48 -0.64 -4.69
CA PRO A 156 -4.60 0.29 -4.67
C PRO A 156 -5.23 0.42 -3.29
N SER A 157 -5.52 1.66 -2.88
CA SER A 157 -6.06 2.00 -1.55
C SER A 157 -5.19 1.61 -0.35
N GLY A 158 -3.95 1.13 -0.58
CA GLY A 158 -3.08 0.59 0.48
C GLY A 158 -3.52 -0.77 1.01
N GLU A 159 -4.49 -1.42 0.37
CA GLU A 159 -5.04 -2.70 0.82
C GLU A 159 -4.27 -3.88 0.21
N PHE A 160 -3.80 -4.80 1.05
CA PHE A 160 -3.11 -6.01 0.63
C PHE A 160 -3.28 -7.13 1.65
N ASN A 161 -3.06 -8.36 1.19
CA ASN A 161 -3.00 -9.54 2.03
C ASN A 161 -1.76 -10.39 1.68
N LYS A 162 -1.56 -11.52 2.38
CA LYS A 162 -0.42 -12.41 2.13
C LYS A 162 -0.32 -12.89 0.67
N ALA A 163 -1.45 -13.07 -0.01
CA ALA A 163 -1.45 -13.46 -1.42
C ALA A 163 -0.89 -12.34 -2.30
N THR A 164 -1.35 -11.10 -2.08
CA THR A 164 -0.83 -9.91 -2.77
C THR A 164 0.68 -9.78 -2.62
N LEU A 165 1.21 -9.94 -1.40
CA LEU A 165 2.64 -9.80 -1.14
C LEU A 165 3.48 -10.90 -1.82
N LYS A 166 3.02 -12.16 -1.79
CA LYS A 166 3.69 -13.27 -2.50
C LYS A 166 3.72 -13.06 -4.00
N ILE A 167 2.62 -12.55 -4.59
CA ILE A 167 2.55 -12.28 -6.02
C ILE A 167 3.52 -11.15 -6.38
N ALA A 168 3.50 -10.06 -5.62
CA ALA A 168 4.42 -8.94 -5.79
C ALA A 168 5.88 -9.40 -5.75
N GLU A 169 6.27 -10.16 -4.72
CA GLU A 169 7.60 -10.75 -4.59
C GLU A 169 7.96 -11.66 -5.77
N SER A 170 7.03 -12.53 -6.21
CA SER A 170 7.25 -13.43 -7.36
C SER A 170 7.48 -12.69 -8.68
N LEU A 171 7.00 -11.44 -8.78
CA LEU A 171 7.18 -10.56 -9.92
C LEU A 171 8.34 -9.58 -9.73
N GLY A 172 9.09 -9.68 -8.61
CA GLY A 172 10.24 -8.83 -8.32
C GLY A 172 9.89 -7.44 -7.76
N TYR A 173 8.65 -7.23 -7.31
CA TYR A 173 8.24 -5.99 -6.67
C TYR A 173 8.57 -5.96 -5.18
N THR A 174 8.97 -4.79 -4.71
CA THR A 174 8.95 -4.42 -3.30
C THR A 174 7.66 -3.66 -3.01
N VAL A 175 6.88 -4.15 -2.05
CA VAL A 175 5.63 -3.49 -1.65
C VAL A 175 5.94 -2.33 -0.70
N VAL A 176 5.45 -1.15 -1.03
CA VAL A 176 5.70 0.10 -0.31
C VAL A 176 4.40 0.69 0.20
N HIS A 177 4.33 0.89 1.51
CA HIS A 177 3.26 1.60 2.18
C HIS A 177 3.74 3.01 2.58
N TRP A 178 3.22 3.56 3.67
CA TRP A 178 3.62 4.86 4.21
C TRP A 178 3.61 4.81 5.73
N SER A 179 4.40 5.67 6.37
CA SER A 179 4.42 5.85 7.82
C SER A 179 3.73 7.15 8.25
N ASN A 180 3.59 8.11 7.33
CA ASN A 180 3.05 9.44 7.61
C ASN A 180 2.04 9.83 6.52
N ASN A 181 0.76 9.91 6.89
CA ASN A 181 -0.34 10.20 5.95
C ASN A 181 -0.79 11.66 6.07
N SER A 182 -0.67 12.42 4.99
CA SER A 182 -1.10 13.82 4.94
C SER A 182 -2.62 14.02 5.00
N ASN A 183 -3.39 12.99 4.64
CA ASN A 183 -4.85 13.04 4.43
C ASN A 183 -5.28 14.13 3.42
N ASP A 184 -4.40 14.51 2.49
CA ASP A 184 -4.63 15.58 1.52
C ASP A 184 -5.79 15.31 0.55
N TRP A 185 -6.08 14.04 0.25
CA TRP A 185 -7.26 13.62 -0.53
C TRP A 185 -8.60 14.05 0.09
N LYS A 186 -8.66 14.31 1.41
CA LYS A 186 -9.84 14.86 2.09
C LYS A 186 -9.99 16.37 1.93
N ASN A 187 -8.98 17.05 1.39
CA ASN A 187 -8.92 18.50 1.27
C ASN A 187 -9.17 19.25 2.61
N PRO A 188 -8.48 18.89 3.71
CA PRO A 188 -8.77 19.41 5.06
C PRO A 188 -8.32 20.86 5.32
N GLY A 189 -7.67 21.49 4.34
CA GLY A 189 -7.04 22.80 4.42
C GLY A 189 -5.51 22.71 4.36
N VAL A 190 -4.87 23.68 3.72
CA VAL A 190 -3.41 23.71 3.52
C VAL A 190 -2.65 23.60 4.85
N ASN A 191 -3.03 24.40 5.85
CA ASN A 191 -2.38 24.38 7.16
C ASN A 191 -2.55 23.03 7.87
N HIS A 192 -3.68 22.35 7.68
CA HIS A 192 -3.92 21.03 8.26
C HIS A 192 -3.04 19.97 7.61
N ILE A 193 -2.87 20.00 6.28
CA ILE A 193 -1.93 19.12 5.57
C ILE A 193 -0.51 19.33 6.11
N VAL A 194 -0.08 20.59 6.19
CA VAL A 194 1.26 20.96 6.66
C VAL A 194 1.49 20.51 8.11
N SER A 195 0.56 20.80 9.02
CA SER A 195 0.70 20.42 10.43
C SER A 195 0.63 18.91 10.63
N THR A 196 -0.24 18.21 9.90
CA THR A 196 -0.35 16.74 10.00
C THR A 196 0.96 16.06 9.64
N VAL A 197 1.58 16.45 8.53
CA VAL A 197 2.87 15.88 8.11
C VAL A 197 3.98 16.30 9.06
N SER A 198 4.09 17.60 9.34
CA SER A 198 5.23 18.18 10.08
C SER A 198 5.26 17.76 11.56
N ASN A 199 4.09 17.67 12.22
CA ASN A 199 4.03 17.30 13.63
C ASN A 199 4.34 15.82 13.87
N ASN A 200 4.14 14.98 12.85
CA ASN A 200 4.41 13.54 12.92
C ASN A 200 5.73 13.14 12.26
N LEU A 201 6.46 14.10 11.68
CA LEU A 201 7.63 13.84 10.85
C LEU A 201 8.76 13.19 11.67
N LYS A 202 9.22 12.03 11.20
CA LYS A 202 10.35 11.30 11.78
C LYS A 202 11.37 10.95 10.69
N GLY A 203 12.61 10.70 11.12
CA GLY A 203 13.61 10.11 10.24
C GLY A 203 13.08 8.79 9.67
N GLY A 204 13.37 8.53 8.40
CA GLY A 204 12.90 7.34 7.70
C GLY A 204 11.47 7.44 7.16
N ASP A 205 10.72 8.53 7.38
CA ASP A 205 9.31 8.57 6.98
C ASP A 205 9.11 8.45 5.47
N ILE A 206 8.12 7.65 5.08
CA ILE A 206 7.52 7.67 3.76
C ILE A 206 6.20 8.43 3.89
N VAL A 207 6.13 9.60 3.28
CA VAL A 207 4.98 10.51 3.35
C VAL A 207 4.05 10.26 2.18
N LEU A 208 2.78 9.96 2.47
CA LEU A 208 1.72 9.83 1.46
C LEU A 208 1.11 11.19 1.13
N LEU A 209 1.21 11.57 -0.13
CA LEU A 209 0.53 12.69 -0.79
C LEU A 209 -0.14 12.16 -2.06
N HIS A 210 -1.04 12.97 -2.64
CA HIS A 210 -1.70 12.67 -3.91
C HIS A 210 -1.39 13.77 -4.93
N ALA A 211 -1.25 13.36 -6.18
CA ALA A 211 -1.18 14.27 -7.34
C ALA A 211 -2.31 14.02 -8.35
N SER A 212 -3.30 13.20 -7.97
CA SER A 212 -4.58 13.09 -8.66
C SER A 212 -5.39 14.38 -8.55
N ASP A 213 -6.42 14.55 -9.38
CA ASP A 213 -7.26 15.76 -9.35
C ASP A 213 -8.09 15.93 -8.06
N SER A 214 -8.17 14.90 -7.21
CA SER A 214 -8.69 14.99 -5.84
C SER A 214 -7.86 15.88 -4.92
N ALA A 215 -6.57 16.09 -5.24
CA ALA A 215 -5.60 16.82 -4.43
C ALA A 215 -5.66 18.35 -4.68
N LEU A 216 -6.72 19.00 -4.22
CA LEU A 216 -6.97 20.44 -4.50
C LEU A 216 -6.03 21.39 -3.73
N GLN A 217 -5.33 20.86 -2.73
CA GLN A 217 -4.58 21.66 -1.75
C GLN A 217 -3.10 21.25 -1.64
N THR A 218 -2.74 20.06 -2.14
CA THR A 218 -1.38 19.50 -2.02
C THR A 218 -0.34 20.41 -2.64
N ASN A 219 -0.59 20.95 -3.84
CA ASN A 219 0.35 21.88 -4.49
C ASN A 219 0.63 23.14 -3.65
N ARG A 220 -0.37 23.64 -2.92
CA ARG A 220 -0.22 24.83 -2.05
C ARG A 220 0.49 24.50 -0.74
N ALA A 221 0.33 23.27 -0.24
CA ALA A 221 1.02 22.80 0.96
C ALA A 221 2.48 22.43 0.70
N LEU A 222 2.80 21.97 -0.50
CA LEU A 222 4.10 21.41 -0.86
C LEU A 222 5.29 22.37 -0.62
N PRO A 223 5.23 23.67 -0.97
CA PRO A 223 6.31 24.61 -0.64
C PRO A 223 6.60 24.71 0.86
N LEU A 224 5.55 24.72 1.68
CA LEU A 224 5.65 24.83 3.14
C LEU A 224 6.21 23.55 3.75
N LEU A 225 5.78 22.39 3.23
CA LEU A 225 6.33 21.09 3.62
C LEU A 225 7.82 21.00 3.31
N LEU A 226 8.23 21.35 2.09
CA LEU A 226 9.64 21.31 1.67
C LEU A 226 10.50 22.30 2.46
N GLN A 227 9.97 23.50 2.74
CA GLN A 227 10.63 24.46 3.62
C GLN A 227 10.83 23.88 5.03
N LYS A 228 9.81 23.22 5.58
CA LYS A 228 9.85 22.61 6.92
C LYS A 228 10.86 21.46 6.99
N LEU A 229 10.90 20.59 5.98
CA LEU A 229 11.93 19.55 5.87
C LEU A 229 13.34 20.17 5.93
N LYS A 230 13.58 21.19 5.09
CA LYS A 230 14.88 21.86 5.02
C LYS A 230 15.25 22.55 6.34
N SER A 231 14.31 23.26 6.98
CA SER A 231 14.57 23.95 8.26
C SER A 231 14.90 23.00 9.39
N ASP A 232 14.28 21.82 9.39
CA ASP A 232 14.46 20.80 10.43
C ASP A 232 15.65 19.86 10.15
N GLY A 233 16.34 20.07 9.02
CA GLY A 233 17.52 19.32 8.59
C GLY A 233 17.21 17.94 8.02
N TYR A 234 16.01 17.75 7.46
CA TYR A 234 15.66 16.55 6.71
C TYR A 234 16.04 16.68 5.24
N GLU A 235 16.56 15.59 4.69
CA GLU A 235 16.81 15.41 3.27
C GLU A 235 15.64 14.66 2.63
N GLN A 236 15.09 15.20 1.54
CA GLN A 236 14.13 14.46 0.72
C GLN A 236 14.90 13.52 -0.21
N ILE A 237 14.52 12.23 -0.21
CA ILE A 237 15.06 11.22 -1.10
C ILE A 237 13.96 10.36 -1.73
N SER A 238 14.30 9.64 -2.80
CA SER A 238 13.39 8.66 -3.40
C SER A 238 13.19 7.46 -2.48
N VAL A 239 12.12 6.70 -2.70
CA VAL A 239 11.84 5.49 -1.92
C VAL A 239 12.96 4.46 -2.13
N SER A 240 13.46 4.24 -3.34
CA SER A 240 14.59 3.31 -3.53
C SER A 240 15.85 3.72 -2.78
N GLN A 241 16.19 5.02 -2.76
CA GLN A 241 17.32 5.53 -1.97
C GLN A 241 17.10 5.32 -0.46
N LEU A 242 15.86 5.53 0.00
CA LEU A 242 15.50 5.31 1.40
C LEU A 242 15.67 3.84 1.80
N ILE A 243 15.23 2.92 0.94
CA ILE A 243 15.38 1.48 1.13
C ILE A 243 16.86 1.08 1.15
N SER A 244 17.66 1.52 0.18
CA SER A 244 19.09 1.18 0.10
C SER A 244 19.89 1.68 1.29
N ASN A 245 19.47 2.79 1.90
CA ASN A 245 20.14 3.39 3.04
C ASN A 245 19.76 2.76 4.39
N THR A 246 18.88 1.75 4.42
CA THR A 246 18.31 1.22 5.66
C THR A 246 19.10 0.02 6.20
N SER A 247 19.44 0.05 7.50
CA SER A 247 19.85 -1.13 8.25
C SER A 247 18.60 -1.90 8.67
N THR A 248 18.37 -3.09 8.11
CA THR A 248 17.08 -3.81 8.21
C THR A 248 16.66 -4.14 9.65
N LYS A 249 15.52 -3.59 10.09
CA LYS A 249 14.73 -4.10 11.24
C LYS A 249 13.35 -4.49 10.73
N SER A 250 12.89 -5.70 11.02
CA SER A 250 11.59 -6.22 10.59
C SER A 250 10.70 -6.43 11.83
N GLU A 251 9.45 -6.00 11.74
CA GLU A 251 8.39 -6.22 12.74
C GLU A 251 7.18 -6.84 12.04
N ASP A 252 6.42 -7.66 12.76
CA ASP A 252 5.23 -8.30 12.21
C ASP A 252 4.10 -7.27 12.03
N VAL A 253 3.50 -7.27 10.83
CA VAL A 253 2.32 -6.47 10.54
C VAL A 253 1.12 -7.15 11.20
N LYS A 254 0.47 -6.44 12.14
CA LYS A 254 -0.73 -6.90 12.85
C LYS A 254 -1.98 -6.83 11.98
#